data_AF-A0AAD6V1D6-F1
#
_entry.id   AF-A0AAD6V1D6-F1
#
_cell.length_a   1.000
_cell.length_b   1.000
_cell.length_c   1.000
_cell.angle_alpha   90.00
_cell.angle_beta   90.00
_cell.angle_gamma   90.00
#
_symmetry.space_group_name_H-M   'P 1'
#
loop_
_entity.id
_entity.type
_entity.pdbx_description
1 polymer ?
#
loop_
_entity_poly.entity_id
_entity_poly.type
_entity_poly.pdbx_seq_one_letter_code
_entity_poly.pdbx_strand_id
1 'polypeptide(L)'
;MLQAEHLRLLPSPSLGTTYVYDFPGLTLRSPEYPLGRRVVVVANDITYKIGSFGPVEDQFFCLITQYAWKFGLPRIYLSANSGARIGLAEEALPLFSVAWNVDERPEKGIKYLYLSRENFLELKEKGGNSVRTVEIEVDGERRYKITDIIGLQDGLGVESLPRL
;
A
#
# COMPACT_ATOMS: atom_id res chain seq x y z
N MET A 1 -16.56 -7.65 -6.46
CA MET A 1 -16.23 -9.02 -6.92
C MET A 1 -15.88 -8.92 -8.40
N LEU A 2 -14.59 -8.80 -8.75
CA LEU A 2 -14.14 -8.72 -10.14
C LEU A 2 -14.16 -10.13 -10.74
N GLN A 3 -15.10 -10.40 -11.66
CA GLN A 3 -15.17 -11.66 -12.37
C GLN A 3 -14.06 -11.75 -13.43
N ALA A 4 -13.42 -12.91 -13.51
CA ALA A 4 -12.30 -13.21 -14.41
C ALA A 4 -12.61 -13.02 -15.92
N GLU A 5 -13.87 -12.81 -16.29
CA GLU A 5 -14.31 -12.61 -17.68
C GLU A 5 -14.15 -11.15 -18.16
N HIS A 6 -13.83 -10.22 -17.24
CA HIS A 6 -13.66 -8.80 -17.54
C HIS A 6 -12.19 -8.35 -17.75
N LEU A 7 -11.24 -9.29 -17.87
CA LEU A 7 -9.82 -9.02 -18.11
C LEU A 7 -9.50 -8.57 -19.56
N ARG A 8 -10.50 -8.14 -20.34
CA ARG A 8 -10.24 -7.41 -21.59
C ARG A 8 -9.82 -5.99 -21.26
N LEU A 9 -8.56 -5.68 -21.53
CA LEU A 9 -8.04 -4.34 -21.81
C LEU A 9 -8.60 -3.23 -20.90
N LEU A 10 -7.93 -2.99 -19.78
CA LEU A 10 -7.70 -1.61 -19.38
C LEU A 10 -6.19 -1.41 -19.35
N PRO A 11 -5.59 -0.58 -20.23
CA PRO A 11 -4.72 0.44 -19.65
C PRO A 11 -5.65 1.15 -18.68
N SER A 12 -5.55 0.82 -17.40
CA SER A 12 -6.14 1.65 -16.37
C SER A 12 -5.06 2.69 -16.09
N PRO A 13 -5.07 3.87 -16.75
CA PRO A 13 -4.29 5.00 -16.25
C PRO A 13 -4.65 5.31 -14.78
N SER A 14 -5.76 4.77 -14.28
CA SER A 14 -6.24 4.86 -12.90
C SER A 14 -5.60 3.90 -11.88
N LEU A 15 -4.74 2.93 -12.25
CA LEU A 15 -4.15 1.97 -11.28
C LEU A 15 -2.64 2.09 -11.05
N GLY A 16 -1.96 2.97 -11.78
CA GLY A 16 -0.63 3.47 -11.43
C GLY A 16 0.55 2.50 -11.56
N THR A 17 0.45 1.23 -11.15
CA THR A 17 1.64 0.52 -10.66
C THR A 17 1.95 -0.80 -11.38
N THR A 18 1.04 -1.35 -12.19
CA THR A 18 1.27 -2.64 -12.86
C THR A 18 0.59 -2.69 -14.23
N TYR A 19 1.39 -2.93 -15.27
CA TYR A 19 0.89 -3.15 -16.63
C TYR A 19 0.73 -4.65 -16.88
N VAL A 20 -0.40 -5.02 -17.47
CA VAL A 20 -0.59 -6.35 -18.05
C VAL A 20 -0.71 -6.20 -19.54
N TYR A 21 0.23 -6.82 -20.25
CA TYR A 21 0.11 -7.02 -21.67
C TYR A 21 -0.52 -8.40 -21.88
N ASP A 22 -1.85 -8.45 -21.80
CA ASP A 22 -2.67 -9.50 -22.42
C ASP A 22 -3.55 -8.82 -23.45
N PHE A 23 -2.91 -8.27 -24.49
CA PHE A 23 -3.68 -8.03 -25.70
C PHE A 23 -4.24 -9.39 -26.14
N PRO A 24 -5.43 -9.46 -26.73
CA PRO A 24 -5.85 -10.63 -27.52
C PRO A 24 -4.87 -10.99 -28.67
N GLY A 25 -3.67 -10.39 -28.74
CA GLY A 25 -2.64 -10.55 -29.76
C GLY A 25 -1.19 -10.47 -29.29
N LEU A 26 -0.81 -10.64 -28.01
CA LEU A 26 0.60 -10.93 -27.70
C LEU A 26 0.90 -12.42 -27.96
N THR A 27 0.95 -12.72 -29.24
CA THR A 27 1.28 -14.03 -29.78
C THR A 27 2.74 -13.98 -30.23
N LEU A 28 3.62 -14.57 -29.45
CA LEU A 28 5.04 -14.66 -29.80
C LEU A 28 5.21 -15.75 -30.84
N ARG A 29 5.69 -15.38 -32.03
CA ARG A 29 6.11 -16.34 -33.06
C ARG A 29 7.57 -16.67 -32.85
N SER A 30 7.87 -17.95 -32.76
CA SER A 30 9.23 -18.48 -32.70
C SER A 30 9.40 -19.57 -33.75
N PRO A 31 10.62 -19.99 -34.10
CA PRO A 31 10.84 -21.12 -34.99
C PRO A 31 10.12 -22.40 -34.54
N GLU A 32 10.03 -22.61 -33.22
CA GLU A 32 9.33 -23.76 -32.60
C GLU A 32 7.80 -23.63 -32.66
N TYR A 33 7.29 -22.40 -32.67
CA TYR A 33 5.87 -22.09 -32.79
C TYR A 33 5.61 -21.05 -33.90
N PRO A 34 5.65 -21.45 -35.20
CA PRO A 34 5.50 -20.51 -36.33
C PRO A 34 4.10 -19.87 -36.40
N LEU A 35 3.07 -20.60 -35.97
CA LEU A 35 1.70 -20.08 -35.82
C LEU A 35 1.54 -19.17 -34.59
N GLY A 36 2.53 -19.20 -33.71
CA GLY A 36 2.65 -18.35 -32.54
C GLY A 36 2.08 -18.96 -31.26
N ARG A 37 2.60 -18.48 -30.13
CA ARG A 37 2.22 -18.89 -28.77
C ARG A 37 1.75 -17.69 -27.96
N ARG A 38 0.59 -17.82 -27.32
CA ARG A 38 0.08 -16.81 -26.38
C ARG A 38 0.87 -16.83 -25.08
N VAL A 39 1.19 -15.65 -24.57
CA VAL A 39 1.84 -15.45 -23.27
C VAL A 39 1.16 -14.32 -22.52
N VAL A 40 1.32 -14.30 -21.21
CA VAL A 40 0.87 -13.21 -20.35
C VAL A 40 2.10 -12.50 -19.81
N VAL A 41 2.21 -11.19 -20.01
CA VAL A 41 3.31 -10.38 -19.46
C VAL A 41 2.77 -9.43 -18.41
N VAL A 42 3.36 -9.46 -17.22
CA VAL A 42 3.08 -8.53 -16.11
C VAL A 42 4.35 -7.74 -15.79
N ALA A 43 4.23 -6.44 -15.60
CA ALA A 43 5.35 -5.55 -15.32
C ALA A 43 4.96 -4.50 -14.28
N ASN A 44 5.86 -4.20 -13.34
CA ASN A 44 5.68 -3.05 -12.46
C ASN A 44 6.04 -1.75 -13.18
N ASP A 45 5.33 -0.67 -12.83
CA ASP A 45 5.73 0.68 -13.23
C ASP A 45 6.67 1.27 -12.16
N ILE A 46 7.96 1.35 -12.47
CA ILE A 46 8.95 1.94 -11.57
C ILE A 46 8.70 3.44 -11.33
N THR A 47 8.05 4.13 -12.27
CA THR A 47 7.80 5.58 -12.18
C THR A 47 6.65 5.90 -11.22
N TYR A 48 5.81 4.92 -10.91
CA TYR A 48 4.72 5.08 -9.95
C TYR A 48 5.10 4.49 -8.59
N LYS A 49 5.17 5.34 -7.57
CA LYS A 49 5.51 4.96 -6.19
C LYS A 49 6.69 3.98 -6.14
N ILE A 50 7.75 4.26 -6.90
CA ILE A 50 9.00 3.46 -7.02
C ILE A 50 8.77 1.97 -7.36
N GLY A 51 7.65 1.64 -7.99
CA GLY A 51 7.26 0.26 -8.29
C GLY A 51 6.87 -0.55 -7.05
N SER A 52 6.50 0.09 -5.93
CA SER A 52 6.14 -0.60 -4.68
C SER A 52 4.81 -1.36 -4.76
N PHE A 53 4.77 -2.53 -4.09
CA PHE A 53 3.60 -3.40 -4.01
C PHE A 53 2.70 -3.03 -2.82
N GLY A 54 1.50 -2.53 -3.09
CA GLY A 54 0.42 -2.45 -2.11
C GLY A 54 -0.60 -3.59 -2.28
N PRO A 55 -1.67 -3.58 -1.46
CA PRO A 55 -2.71 -4.61 -1.49
C PRO A 55 -3.36 -4.79 -2.86
N VAL A 56 -3.52 -3.69 -3.60
CA VAL A 56 -4.18 -3.68 -4.90
C VAL A 56 -3.28 -4.31 -5.97
N GLU A 57 -1.99 -3.99 -5.94
CA GLU A 57 -0.99 -4.57 -6.85
C GLU A 57 -0.81 -6.07 -6.60
N ASP A 58 -0.78 -6.49 -5.34
CA ASP A 58 -0.70 -7.89 -4.94
C ASP A 58 -1.94 -8.68 -5.43
N GLN A 59 -3.14 -8.14 -5.19
CA GLN A 59 -4.38 -8.73 -5.68
C GLN A 59 -4.38 -8.87 -7.20
N PHE A 60 -3.95 -7.82 -7.91
CA PHE A 60 -3.86 -7.84 -9.36
C PHE A 60 -2.88 -8.90 -9.87
N PHE A 61 -1.68 -8.97 -9.28
CA PHE A 61 -0.69 -10.00 -9.59
C PHE A 61 -1.25 -11.42 -9.38
N CYS A 62 -2.00 -11.64 -8.30
CA CYS A 62 -2.68 -12.90 -8.02
C CYS A 62 -3.73 -13.25 -9.09
N LEU A 63 -4.59 -12.30 -9.49
CA LEU A 63 -5.61 -12.51 -10.52
C LEU A 63 -5.00 -12.87 -11.88
N ILE A 64 -3.91 -12.22 -12.29
CA ILE A 64 -3.20 -12.52 -13.54
C ILE A 64 -2.58 -13.91 -13.49
N THR A 65 -2.06 -14.30 -12.34
CA THR A 65 -1.48 -15.62 -12.13
C THR A 65 -2.53 -16.71 -12.28
N GLN A 66 -3.69 -16.52 -11.65
CA GLN A 66 -4.83 -17.42 -11.79
C GLN A 66 -5.33 -17.50 -13.23
N TYR A 67 -5.36 -16.36 -13.95
CA TYR A 67 -5.69 -16.33 -15.37
C TYR A 67 -4.71 -17.15 -16.21
N ALA A 68 -3.40 -16.92 -16.06
CA ALA A 68 -2.37 -17.65 -16.80
C ALA A 68 -2.45 -19.17 -16.53
N TRP A 69 -2.70 -19.56 -15.27
CA TRP A 69 -2.94 -20.95 -14.91
C TRP A 69 -4.19 -21.54 -15.55
N LYS A 70 -5.33 -20.84 -15.48
CA LYS A 70 -6.60 -21.32 -16.05
C LYS A 70 -6.50 -21.62 -17.54
N PHE A 71 -5.71 -20.84 -18.28
CA PHE A 71 -5.54 -20.97 -19.73
C PHE A 71 -4.24 -21.69 -20.14
N GLY A 72 -3.43 -22.17 -19.19
CA GLY A 72 -2.15 -22.86 -19.48
C GLY A 72 -1.12 -21.98 -20.20
N LEU A 73 -1.17 -20.66 -19.99
CA LEU A 73 -0.31 -19.69 -20.67
C LEU A 73 0.99 -19.48 -19.88
N PRO A 74 2.17 -19.39 -20.54
CA PRO A 74 3.37 -18.90 -19.89
C PRO A 74 3.17 -17.48 -19.38
N ARG A 75 3.54 -17.24 -18.11
CA ARG A 75 3.51 -15.93 -17.46
C ARG A 75 4.94 -15.39 -17.34
N ILE A 76 5.20 -14.25 -17.95
CA ILE A 76 6.49 -13.53 -17.88
C ILE A 76 6.30 -12.34 -16.94
N TYR A 77 7.20 -12.19 -15.97
CA TYR A 77 7.19 -11.07 -15.03
C TYR A 77 8.42 -10.20 -15.25
N LEU A 78 8.20 -8.94 -15.62
CA LEU A 78 9.23 -7.92 -15.72
C LEU A 78 9.30 -7.17 -14.37
N SER A 79 10.26 -7.59 -13.56
CA SER A 79 10.43 -7.09 -12.19
C SER A 79 11.25 -5.80 -12.18
N ALA A 80 10.60 -4.68 -11.90
CA ALA A 80 11.23 -3.40 -11.60
C ALA A 80 10.47 -2.75 -10.43
N ASN A 81 10.78 -3.18 -9.20
CA ASN A 81 10.06 -2.78 -7.98
C ASN A 81 11.02 -2.55 -6.81
N SER A 82 10.49 -1.92 -5.76
CA SER A 82 11.17 -1.69 -4.49
C SER A 82 10.65 -2.59 -3.35
N GLY A 83 9.93 -3.67 -3.66
CA GLY A 83 9.26 -4.53 -2.68
C GLY A 83 7.92 -3.99 -2.16
N ALA A 84 7.55 -4.39 -0.95
CA ALA A 84 6.29 -3.98 -0.31
C ALA A 84 6.25 -2.45 -0.11
N ARG A 85 5.06 -1.87 -0.29
CA ARG A 85 4.84 -0.45 -0.01
C ARG A 85 4.90 -0.22 1.50
N ILE A 86 5.76 0.70 1.87
CA ILE A 86 5.92 1.19 3.24
C ILE A 86 5.54 2.66 3.22
N GLY A 87 4.73 3.09 4.19
CA GLY A 87 4.38 4.49 4.35
C GLY A 87 4.14 4.85 5.81
N LEU A 88 3.98 6.15 6.05
CA LEU A 88 3.65 6.71 7.35
C LEU A 88 2.29 7.40 7.28
N ALA A 89 1.61 7.53 8.42
CA ALA A 89 0.40 8.34 8.54
C ALA A 89 0.77 9.83 8.49
N GLU A 90 0.88 10.39 7.30
CA GLU A 90 1.30 11.78 7.06
C GLU A 90 0.39 12.80 7.75
N GLU A 91 -0.89 12.48 7.91
CA GLU A 91 -1.86 13.31 8.60
C GLU A 91 -1.60 13.42 10.11
N ALA A 92 -0.99 12.40 10.71
CA ALA A 92 -0.69 12.36 12.14
C ALA A 92 0.67 13.00 12.47
N LEU A 93 1.61 12.98 11.53
CA LEU A 93 2.98 13.48 11.68
C LEU A 93 3.08 14.91 12.26
N PRO A 94 2.34 15.92 11.76
CA PRO A 94 2.48 17.29 12.29
C PRO A 94 1.67 17.54 13.57
N LEU A 95 0.82 16.59 13.98
CA LEU A 95 -0.15 16.80 15.06
C LEU A 95 0.26 16.16 16.39
N PHE A 96 1.13 15.15 16.37
CA PHE A 96 1.56 14.50 17.61
C PHE A 96 2.55 15.35 18.39
N SER A 97 2.43 15.26 19.71
CA SER A 97 3.35 15.82 20.69
C SER A 97 4.06 14.68 21.43
N VAL A 98 5.23 15.00 21.98
CA VAL A 98 6.10 14.05 22.67
C VAL A 98 6.09 14.37 24.15
N ALA A 99 5.73 13.42 25.00
CA ALA A 99 5.92 13.53 26.43
C ALA A 99 7.32 13.04 26.78
N TRP A 100 8.22 13.97 27.13
CA TRP A 100 9.61 13.64 27.47
C TRP A 100 9.73 13.04 28.87
N ASN A 101 10.82 12.30 29.11
CA ASN A 101 11.17 11.88 30.46
C ASN A 101 11.48 13.09 31.35
N VAL A 102 12.18 14.07 30.78
CA VAL A 102 12.54 15.36 31.35
C VAL A 102 12.37 16.42 30.25
N ASP A 103 11.47 17.39 30.42
CA ASP A 103 11.04 18.30 29.34
C ASP A 103 12.18 19.12 28.73
N GLU A 104 13.16 19.52 29.54
CA GLU A 104 14.32 20.29 29.07
C GLU A 104 15.44 19.42 28.48
N ARG A 105 15.32 18.09 28.55
CA ARG A 105 16.38 17.14 28.19
C ARG A 105 15.86 15.99 27.31
N PRO A 106 15.61 16.24 26.02
CA PRO A 106 15.09 15.23 25.09
C PRO A 106 15.97 13.97 24.99
N GLU A 107 17.27 14.09 25.23
CA GLU A 107 18.22 12.97 25.20
C GLU A 107 17.99 11.95 26.33
N LYS A 108 17.20 12.31 27.35
CA LYS A 108 16.77 11.40 28.42
C LYS A 108 15.64 10.47 28.00
N GLY A 109 15.15 10.59 26.77
CA GLY A 109 14.16 9.70 26.18
C GLY A 109 12.73 10.16 26.36
N ILE A 110 11.82 9.34 25.82
CA ILE A 110 10.40 9.64 25.64
C ILE A 110 9.58 8.72 26.54
N LYS A 111 8.53 9.26 27.17
CA LYS A 111 7.51 8.48 27.90
C LYS A 111 6.45 7.92 26.95
N TYR A 112 5.88 8.77 26.11
CA TYR A 112 4.84 8.42 25.13
C TYR A 112 4.60 9.54 24.11
N LEU A 113 3.88 9.22 23.04
CA LEU A 113 3.34 10.18 22.09
C LEU A 113 1.87 10.47 22.42
N TYR A 114 1.42 11.70 22.22
CA TYR A 114 0.05 12.11 22.49
C TYR A 114 -0.43 13.21 21.55
N LEU A 115 -1.74 13.43 21.52
CA LEU A 115 -2.37 14.57 20.88
C LEU A 115 -2.92 15.50 21.96
N SER A 116 -2.81 16.82 21.76
CA SER A 116 -3.61 17.79 22.50
C SER A 116 -5.08 17.62 22.14
N ARG A 117 -5.98 18.24 22.91
CA ARG A 117 -7.41 18.19 22.62
C ARG A 117 -7.74 18.77 21.25
N GLU A 118 -7.10 19.88 20.91
CA GLU A 118 -7.27 20.58 19.64
C GLU A 118 -6.82 19.68 18.48
N ASN A 119 -5.61 19.11 18.58
CA ASN A 119 -5.04 18.26 17.54
C ASN A 119 -5.81 16.94 17.40
N PHE A 120 -6.34 16.40 18.49
CA PHE A 120 -7.19 15.21 18.46
C PHE A 120 -8.50 15.47 17.70
N LEU A 121 -9.14 16.61 17.94
CA LEU A 121 -10.35 17.00 17.22
C LEU A 121 -10.06 17.27 15.73
N GLU A 122 -8.97 17.98 15.43
CA GLU A 122 -8.54 18.23 14.05
C GLU A 122 -8.27 16.93 13.29
N LEU A 123 -7.55 15.99 13.91
CA LEU A 123 -7.29 14.68 13.31
C LEU A 123 -8.59 13.90 13.10
N LYS A 124 -9.53 13.98 14.04
CA LYS A 124 -10.84 13.32 13.91
C LYS A 124 -11.67 13.87 12.75
N GLU A 125 -11.60 15.18 12.49
CA GLU A 125 -12.26 15.79 11.35
C GLU A 125 -11.64 15.37 10.02
N LYS A 126 -10.30 15.27 9.96
CA LYS A 126 -9.58 14.80 8.77
C LYS A 126 -9.79 13.31 8.50
N GLY A 127 -10.01 12.52 9.53
CA GLY A 127 -10.20 11.08 9.42
C GLY A 127 -10.26 10.38 10.76
N GLY A 128 -11.47 10.23 11.29
CA GLY A 128 -11.81 9.80 12.65
C GLY A 128 -11.11 8.57 13.25
N ASN A 129 -10.56 7.69 12.40
CA ASN A 129 -9.99 6.40 12.80
C ASN A 129 -8.51 6.23 12.40
N SER A 130 -7.81 7.28 11.94
CA SER A 130 -6.39 7.17 11.55
C SER A 130 -5.47 6.86 12.73
N VAL A 131 -5.84 7.28 13.93
CA VAL A 131 -5.06 7.07 15.16
C VAL A 131 -6.02 6.68 16.29
N ARG A 132 -5.62 5.66 17.06
CA ARG A 132 -6.31 5.28 18.30
C ARG A 132 -5.62 5.93 19.49
N THR A 133 -6.43 6.46 20.39
CA THR A 133 -5.93 7.14 21.58
C THR A 133 -6.68 6.72 22.84
N VAL A 134 -6.02 6.91 23.98
CA VAL A 134 -6.61 6.81 25.32
C VAL A 134 -6.45 8.16 26.01
N GLU A 135 -7.55 8.69 26.53
CA GLU A 135 -7.54 9.94 27.30
C GLU A 135 -6.85 9.71 28.65
N ILE A 136 -5.89 10.57 28.97
CA ILE A 136 -5.16 10.59 30.24
C ILE A 136 -5.06 12.03 30.74
N GLU A 137 -4.94 12.19 32.04
CA GLU A 137 -4.69 13.49 32.68
C GLU A 137 -3.29 13.48 33.29
N VAL A 138 -2.47 14.46 32.94
CA VAL A 138 -1.09 14.60 33.42
C VAL A 138 -0.86 16.07 33.77
N ASP A 139 -0.50 16.34 35.02
CA ASP A 139 -0.24 17.70 35.52
C ASP A 139 -1.41 18.69 35.27
N GLY A 140 -2.65 18.18 35.30
CA GLY A 140 -3.86 18.96 35.03
C GLY A 140 -4.15 19.20 33.54
N GLU A 141 -3.31 18.70 32.64
CA GLU A 141 -3.52 18.74 31.20
C GLU A 141 -4.18 17.44 30.72
N ARG A 142 -5.26 17.57 29.95
CA ARG A 142 -5.87 16.44 29.25
C ARG A 142 -5.10 16.12 27.98
N ARG A 143 -4.59 14.89 27.89
CA ARG A 143 -3.79 14.40 26.78
C ARG A 143 -4.44 13.15 26.18
N TYR A 144 -4.41 13.02 24.86
CA TYR A 144 -4.87 11.83 24.14
C TYR A 144 -3.66 10.98 23.76
N LYS A 145 -3.26 10.06 24.64
CA LYS A 145 -2.09 9.20 24.43
C LYS A 145 -2.33 8.27 23.24
N ILE A 146 -1.40 8.26 22.28
CA ILE A 146 -1.49 7.42 21.08
C ILE A 146 -1.18 5.97 21.46
N THR A 147 -2.06 5.04 21.09
CA THR A 147 -1.86 3.60 21.25
C THR A 147 -1.53 2.92 19.93
N ASP A 148 -2.21 3.32 18.85
CA ASP A 148 -2.07 2.72 17.54
C ASP A 148 -2.13 3.80 16.46
N ILE A 149 -1.28 3.67 15.43
CA ILE A 149 -1.32 4.48 14.23
C ILE A 149 -1.76 3.56 13.09
N ILE A 150 -2.93 3.85 12.52
CA ILE A 150 -3.55 3.07 11.45
C ILE A 150 -3.30 3.76 10.09
N GLY A 151 -3.39 5.09 10.07
CA GLY A 151 -3.30 5.89 8.85
C GLY A 151 -4.60 5.92 8.03
N LEU A 152 -4.78 6.96 7.22
CA LEU A 152 -5.90 7.07 6.28
C LEU A 152 -5.62 6.45 4.92
N GLN A 153 -4.35 6.32 4.56
CA GLN A 153 -3.93 5.75 3.29
C GLN A 153 -3.81 4.22 3.41
N ASP A 154 -4.30 3.49 2.42
CA ASP A 154 -4.07 2.04 2.31
C ASP A 154 -2.66 1.72 1.80
N GLY A 155 -2.05 0.67 2.34
CA GLY A 155 -0.76 0.15 1.88
C GLY A 155 0.44 0.80 2.57
N LEU A 156 0.27 1.24 3.82
CA LEU A 156 1.31 1.81 4.67
C LEU A 156 2.08 0.73 5.44
N GLY A 157 1.48 -0.41 5.74
CA GLY A 157 2.04 -1.40 6.66
C GLY A 157 1.74 -2.87 6.32
N VAL A 158 1.21 -3.60 7.31
CA VAL A 158 1.04 -5.07 7.28
C VAL A 158 0.16 -5.56 6.12
N GLU A 159 -0.73 -4.70 5.64
CA GLU A 159 -1.58 -4.95 4.49
C GLU A 159 -0.80 -5.10 3.18
N SER A 160 0.42 -4.55 3.10
CA SER A 160 1.34 -4.69 1.97
C SER A 160 2.24 -5.92 2.10
N LEU A 161 2.17 -6.69 3.19
CA LEU A 161 2.97 -7.91 3.34
C LEU A 161 2.41 -9.01 2.44
N PRO A 162 3.28 -9.78 1.75
CA PRO A 162 2.86 -10.89 0.92
C PRO A 162 2.03 -11.89 1.73
N ARG A 163 0.85 -12.22 1.24
CA ARG A 163 0.06 -13.33 1.79
C ARG A 163 0.58 -14.62 1.17
N LEU A 164 1.20 -15.47 2.00
CA LEU A 164 1.66 -16.82 1.64
C LEU A 164 0.51 -17.69 1.13
#